data_AF-A0A952X0S3-F1
#
_entry.id   AF-A0A952X0S3-F1
#
_cell.length_a   1.000
_cell.length_b   1.000
_cell.length_c   1.000
_cell.angle_alpha   90.00
_cell.angle_beta   90.00
_cell.angle_gamma   90.00
#
_symmetry.space_group_name_H-M   'P 1'
#
loop_
_entity.id
_entity.type
_entity.pdbx_description
1 polymer ?
#
loop_
_entity_poly.entity_id
_entity_poly.type
_entity_poly.pdbx_seq_one_letter_code
_entity_poly.pdbx_strand_id
1 'polypeptide(L)'
;MPIGQPGQEQFRRAIVTLRNLHIAAALSPLFTMRSELLANDELSDRGGFDNPTRDHLLQHLVHCDRWRRRVTHNPDLAPLGDKIERAIDPNAQIDAGDRPFGGDDIQNQSGGLIDLPYALDGSDPDIPLQSQLKLKSTHAIVLLGALDKVVVAWTRLNSRDRTRFITRYDSMRIYGHYQEILGYLRAFGGDDNRVDVAQVLASEEPLGADDSPNRKAETTGTR
;
A
#
# COMPACT_ATOMS: atom_id res chain seq x y z
N MET A 1 9.64 -18.88 -10.71
CA MET A 1 8.26 -18.87 -10.19
C MET A 1 7.33 -18.66 -11.38
N PRO A 2 6.21 -19.39 -11.51
CA PRO A 2 5.29 -19.18 -12.61
C PRO A 2 4.74 -17.75 -12.58
N ILE A 3 4.54 -17.18 -13.76
CA ILE A 3 3.97 -15.84 -13.96
C ILE A 3 2.59 -15.84 -13.30
N GLY A 4 2.42 -15.09 -12.22
CA GLY A 4 1.10 -14.91 -11.61
C GLY A 4 0.13 -14.33 -12.64
N GLN A 5 -1.14 -14.71 -12.57
CA GLN A 5 -2.16 -14.09 -13.42
C GLN A 5 -2.16 -12.56 -13.19
N PRO A 6 -2.56 -11.73 -14.18
CA PRO A 6 -2.76 -10.30 -13.94
C PRO A 6 -3.62 -10.13 -12.69
N GLY A 7 -3.23 -9.18 -11.82
CA GLY A 7 -3.64 -9.16 -10.42
C GLY A 7 -5.15 -9.36 -10.20
N GLN A 8 -5.53 -9.88 -9.04
CA GLN A 8 -6.93 -10.13 -8.70
C GLN A 8 -7.45 -9.14 -7.65
N GLU A 9 -8.78 -9.01 -7.58
CA GLU A 9 -9.46 -8.16 -6.58
C GLU A 9 -8.87 -6.75 -6.43
N GLN A 10 -8.24 -6.45 -5.29
CA GLN A 10 -7.64 -5.15 -5.00
C GLN A 10 -6.52 -4.79 -5.98
N PHE A 11 -5.84 -5.80 -6.56
CA PHE A 11 -4.77 -5.63 -7.53
C PHE A 11 -5.23 -5.79 -8.98
N ARG A 12 -6.55 -5.84 -9.25
CA ARG A 12 -7.11 -6.05 -10.60
C ARG A 12 -6.53 -5.17 -11.70
N ARG A 13 -6.12 -3.96 -11.36
CA ARG A 13 -5.60 -2.97 -12.31
C ARG A 13 -4.08 -2.85 -12.28
N ALA A 14 -3.39 -3.69 -11.52
CA ALA A 14 -1.94 -3.68 -11.42
C ALA A 14 -1.31 -4.14 -12.75
N ILE A 15 -0.23 -3.46 -13.13
CA ILE A 15 0.59 -3.86 -14.28
C ILE A 15 1.77 -4.67 -13.75
N VAL A 16 1.82 -5.95 -14.08
CA VAL A 16 2.83 -6.89 -13.54
C VAL A 16 4.10 -6.97 -14.37
N THR A 17 4.10 -6.43 -15.59
CA THR A 17 5.27 -6.40 -16.47
C THR A 17 5.60 -4.96 -16.82
N LEU A 18 6.83 -4.53 -16.54
CA LEU A 18 7.28 -3.14 -16.63
C LEU A 18 8.74 -3.07 -17.08
N ARG A 19 9.24 -1.90 -17.52
CA ARG A 19 10.66 -1.72 -17.89
C ARG A 19 11.49 -1.09 -16.77
N ASN A 20 10.80 -0.51 -15.78
CA ASN A 20 11.43 0.29 -14.73
C ASN A 20 11.73 -0.52 -13.47
N LEU A 21 12.95 -1.03 -13.34
CA LEU A 21 13.36 -1.80 -12.14
C LEU A 21 13.19 -1.02 -10.83
N HIS A 22 13.26 0.31 -10.89
CA HIS A 22 13.13 1.15 -9.70
C HIS A 22 11.70 1.17 -9.14
N ILE A 23 10.68 0.92 -9.97
CA ILE A 23 9.30 0.73 -9.49
C ILE A 23 9.21 -0.56 -8.66
N ALA A 24 9.81 -1.65 -9.14
CA ALA A 24 9.84 -2.90 -8.38
C ALA A 24 10.56 -2.73 -7.03
N ALA A 25 11.69 -2.01 -7.00
CA ALA A 25 12.40 -1.70 -5.76
C ALA A 25 11.58 -0.82 -4.80
N ALA A 26 10.82 0.15 -5.32
CA ALA A 26 9.98 1.04 -4.53
C ALA A 26 8.73 0.34 -3.94
N LEU A 27 8.30 -0.78 -4.53
CA LEU A 27 7.19 -1.60 -4.03
C LEU A 27 7.59 -2.47 -2.83
N SER A 28 8.85 -2.89 -2.74
CA SER A 28 9.34 -3.74 -1.64
C SER A 28 8.96 -3.24 -0.25
N PRO A 29 9.23 -1.97 0.14
CA PRO A 29 8.87 -1.52 1.48
C PRO A 29 7.35 -1.39 1.71
N LEU A 30 6.55 -1.24 0.65
CA LEU A 30 5.09 -1.27 0.76
C LEU A 30 4.58 -2.68 1.06
N PHE A 31 5.16 -3.70 0.42
CA PHE A 31 4.82 -5.10 0.72
C PHE A 31 5.29 -5.51 2.12
N THR A 32 6.46 -5.04 2.58
CA THR A 32 6.89 -5.24 3.97
C THR A 32 5.92 -4.60 4.96
N MET A 33 5.54 -3.35 4.75
CA MET A 33 4.55 -2.68 5.60
C MET A 33 3.21 -3.42 5.59
N ARG A 34 2.78 -3.93 4.42
CA ARG A 34 1.57 -4.73 4.27
C ARG A 34 1.65 -6.04 5.06
N SER A 35 2.75 -6.78 4.98
CA SER A 35 2.91 -8.06 5.69
C SER A 35 2.91 -7.86 7.20
N GLU A 36 3.57 -6.81 7.68
CA GLU A 36 3.58 -6.47 9.11
C GLU A 36 2.20 -6.08 9.64
N LEU A 37 1.40 -5.36 8.86
CA LEU A 37 0.02 -5.04 9.22
C LEU A 37 -0.84 -6.29 9.35
N LEU A 38 -0.67 -7.27 8.46
CA LEU A 38 -1.42 -8.52 8.49
C LEU A 38 -0.96 -9.46 9.62
N ALA A 39 0.30 -9.38 10.02
CA ALA A 39 0.85 -10.15 11.12
C ALA A 39 0.53 -9.55 12.51
N ASN A 40 -0.05 -8.35 12.56
CA ASN A 40 -0.36 -7.68 13.82
C ASN A 40 -1.75 -8.12 14.34
N ASP A 41 -1.74 -8.90 15.41
CA ASP A 41 -2.95 -9.42 16.05
C ASP A 41 -3.91 -8.31 16.53
N GLU A 42 -3.37 -7.15 16.95
CA GLU A 42 -4.23 -6.03 17.39
C GLU A 42 -5.09 -5.49 16.24
N LEU A 43 -4.57 -5.51 15.01
CA LEU A 43 -5.31 -5.06 13.83
C LEU A 43 -6.31 -6.12 13.33
N SER A 44 -6.12 -7.38 13.68
CA SER A 44 -7.12 -8.42 13.44
C SER A 44 -8.34 -8.20 14.33
N ASP A 45 -8.10 -7.98 15.63
CA ASP A 45 -9.12 -8.16 16.68
C ASP A 45 -9.60 -6.86 17.32
N ARG A 46 -8.91 -5.73 17.11
CA ARG A 46 -9.25 -4.43 17.71
C ARG A 46 -9.32 -3.31 16.67
N GLY A 47 -10.15 -2.32 16.94
CA GLY A 47 -10.21 -1.07 16.20
C GLY A 47 -9.04 -0.18 16.59
N GLY A 48 -8.14 0.13 15.65
CA GLY A 48 -6.94 0.93 15.97
C GLY A 48 -5.79 0.08 16.51
N PHE A 49 -4.69 0.73 16.88
CA PHE A 49 -3.45 0.08 17.30
C PHE A 49 -2.65 0.98 18.24
N ASP A 50 -1.80 0.37 19.06
CA ASP A 50 -1.00 1.06 20.06
C ASP A 50 0.00 2.09 19.48
N ASN A 51 0.52 2.94 20.37
CA ASN A 51 1.53 3.95 20.02
C ASN A 51 2.80 3.34 19.38
N PRO A 52 3.38 2.25 19.93
CA PRO A 52 4.51 1.56 19.32
C PRO A 52 4.26 1.11 17.87
N THR A 53 3.12 0.46 17.60
CA THR A 53 2.76 0.01 16.24
C THR A 53 2.63 1.22 15.31
N ARG A 54 1.99 2.30 15.76
CA ARG A 54 1.88 3.53 14.98
C ARG A 54 3.23 4.09 14.60
N ASP A 55 4.12 4.23 15.56
CA ASP A 55 5.42 4.85 15.35
C ASP A 55 6.29 3.97 14.43
N HIS A 56 6.16 2.65 14.53
CA HIS A 56 6.80 1.71 13.62
C HIS A 56 6.29 1.85 12.17
N LEU A 57 4.97 1.88 11.98
CA LEU A 57 4.36 2.07 10.66
C LEU A 57 4.71 3.43 10.04
N LEU A 58 4.83 4.48 10.86
CA LEU A 58 5.31 5.79 10.41
C LEU A 58 6.76 5.74 9.92
N GLN A 59 7.64 4.98 10.58
CA GLN A 59 9.02 4.79 10.12
C GLN A 59 9.07 4.07 8.77
N HIS A 60 8.23 3.05 8.57
CA HIS A 60 8.10 2.37 7.27
C HIS A 60 7.58 3.31 6.18
N LEU A 61 6.59 4.13 6.48
CA LEU A 61 6.09 5.13 5.52
C LEU A 61 7.18 6.14 5.13
N VAL A 62 8.03 6.57 6.08
CA VAL A 62 9.21 7.41 5.80
C VAL A 62 10.21 6.67 4.91
N HIS A 63 10.39 5.36 5.11
CA HIS A 63 11.25 4.55 4.26
C HIS A 63 10.69 4.45 2.82
N CYS A 64 9.37 4.27 2.67
CA CYS A 64 8.67 4.31 1.38
C CYS A 64 8.86 5.66 0.67
N ASP A 65 8.74 6.78 1.39
CA ASP A 65 8.97 8.12 0.84
C ASP A 65 10.44 8.35 0.45
N ARG A 66 11.39 7.83 1.22
CA ARG A 66 12.81 7.88 0.88
C ARG A 66 13.09 7.17 -0.45
N TRP A 67 12.50 5.99 -0.67
CA TRP A 67 12.62 5.28 -1.95
C TRP A 67 11.99 6.06 -3.09
N ARG A 68 10.77 6.58 -2.92
CA ARG A 68 10.13 7.46 -3.91
C ARG A 68 11.06 8.61 -4.32
N ARG A 69 11.65 9.32 -3.37
CA ARG A 69 12.57 10.44 -3.65
C ARG A 69 13.81 9.98 -4.41
N ARG A 70 14.41 8.85 -4.04
CA ARG A 70 15.60 8.30 -4.71
C ARG A 70 15.36 7.95 -6.18
N VAL A 71 14.19 7.42 -6.50
CA VAL A 71 13.87 6.98 -7.87
C VAL A 71 13.25 8.10 -8.72
N THR A 72 12.97 9.26 -8.10
CA THR A 72 12.44 10.44 -8.79
C THR A 72 13.55 11.17 -9.52
N HIS A 73 13.30 11.47 -10.79
CA HIS A 73 14.18 12.32 -11.57
C HIS A 73 14.24 13.73 -10.98
N ASN A 74 15.41 14.10 -10.43
CA ASN A 74 15.70 15.42 -9.88
C ASN A 74 16.96 16.04 -10.52
N PRO A 75 16.87 16.48 -11.79
CA PRO A 75 18.01 16.97 -12.55
C PRO A 75 18.67 18.21 -11.93
N ASP A 76 17.85 19.11 -11.38
CA ASP A 76 18.32 20.41 -10.88
C ASP A 76 18.87 20.37 -9.46
N LEU A 77 18.90 19.20 -8.80
CA LEU A 77 19.21 19.03 -7.37
C LEU A 77 18.40 19.94 -6.42
N ALA A 78 17.35 20.59 -6.91
CA ALA A 78 16.59 21.53 -6.11
C ALA A 78 15.86 20.81 -4.96
N PRO A 79 15.70 21.49 -3.81
CA PRO A 79 14.97 20.96 -2.67
C PRO A 79 13.58 20.50 -3.09
N LEU A 80 13.18 19.32 -2.60
CA LEU A 80 11.89 18.77 -2.97
C LEU A 80 10.73 19.64 -2.48
N GLY A 81 10.90 20.40 -1.38
CA GLY A 81 9.91 21.37 -0.88
C GLY A 81 9.56 22.42 -1.92
N ASP A 82 10.57 23.08 -2.49
CA ASP A 82 10.41 24.08 -3.55
C ASP A 82 9.78 23.48 -4.83
N LYS A 83 10.04 22.19 -5.07
CA LYS A 83 9.41 21.42 -6.14
C LYS A 83 7.99 20.96 -5.80
N ILE A 84 7.59 20.92 -4.54
CA ILE A 84 6.20 20.64 -4.16
C ILE A 84 5.39 21.93 -4.32
N GLU A 85 5.89 23.06 -3.81
CA GLU A 85 5.26 24.38 -3.96
C GLU A 85 5.04 24.75 -5.43
N ARG A 86 6.06 24.61 -6.29
CA ARG A 86 5.91 24.86 -7.73
C ARG A 86 4.97 23.90 -8.46
N ALA A 87 4.74 22.70 -7.93
CA ALA A 87 3.83 21.73 -8.55
C ALA A 87 2.36 21.96 -8.14
N ILE A 88 2.14 22.65 -7.02
CA ILE A 88 0.83 23.05 -6.53
C ILE A 88 0.33 24.32 -7.24
N ASP A 89 1.24 25.16 -7.73
CA ASP A 89 0.91 26.38 -8.47
C ASP A 89 0.34 26.06 -9.89
N PRO A 90 -0.95 26.36 -10.15
CA PRO A 90 -1.58 26.09 -11.43
C PRO A 90 -1.09 27.00 -12.58
N ASN A 91 -0.36 28.09 -12.27
CA ASN A 91 0.16 29.05 -13.24
C ASN A 91 1.67 28.89 -13.48
N ALA A 92 2.32 27.94 -12.82
CA ALA A 92 3.76 27.76 -12.96
C ALA A 92 4.11 27.30 -14.39
N GLN A 93 4.95 28.07 -15.09
CA GLN A 93 5.59 27.62 -16.32
C GLN A 93 6.58 26.50 -16.00
N ILE A 94 6.36 25.35 -16.63
CA ILE A 94 7.17 24.15 -16.45
C ILE A 94 8.33 24.23 -17.42
N ASP A 95 9.47 24.77 -16.96
CA ASP A 95 10.71 24.68 -17.73
C ASP A 95 11.28 23.26 -17.69
N ALA A 96 11.70 22.77 -18.85
CA ALA A 96 12.50 21.56 -18.94
C ALA A 96 13.90 21.88 -18.39
N GLY A 97 14.24 21.33 -17.22
CA GLY A 97 15.49 21.65 -16.52
C GLY A 97 16.74 21.44 -17.38
N ASP A 98 17.66 22.41 -17.32
CA ASP A 98 18.87 22.53 -18.16
C ASP A 98 19.96 21.46 -17.93
N ARG A 99 19.81 20.59 -16.93
CA ARG A 99 20.80 19.56 -16.60
C ARG A 99 20.12 18.24 -16.26
N PRO A 100 19.61 17.50 -17.26
CA PRO A 100 18.82 16.29 -17.06
C PRO A 100 19.56 15.19 -16.28
N PHE A 101 20.88 15.29 -16.11
CA PHE A 101 21.66 14.24 -15.47
C PHE A 101 22.85 14.74 -14.65
N GLY A 102 22.92 14.31 -13.39
CA GLY A 102 24.20 13.92 -12.79
C GLY A 102 24.66 12.55 -13.31
N GLY A 103 24.77 12.39 -14.64
CA GLY A 103 25.08 11.11 -15.31
C GLY A 103 24.45 10.92 -16.70
N ASP A 104 24.98 11.60 -17.71
CA ASP A 104 24.88 11.32 -19.16
C ASP A 104 23.48 11.07 -19.78
N ASP A 105 23.10 11.94 -20.73
CA ASP A 105 21.97 11.83 -21.67
C ASP A 105 22.07 10.66 -22.67
N ILE A 106 22.84 9.61 -22.34
CA ILE A 106 22.80 8.37 -23.10
C ILE A 106 21.53 7.65 -22.68
N GLN A 107 20.47 7.81 -23.48
CA GLN A 107 19.38 6.85 -23.52
C GLN A 107 20.00 5.47 -23.77
N ASN A 108 20.25 4.75 -22.69
CA ASN A 108 20.55 3.33 -22.78
C ASN A 108 19.40 2.68 -23.57
N GLN A 109 19.70 1.69 -24.40
CA GLN A 109 18.68 0.92 -25.12
C GLN A 109 17.51 0.59 -24.20
N SER A 110 16.28 0.59 -24.74
CA SER A 110 15.10 0.26 -23.94
C SER A 110 15.37 -1.07 -23.22
N GLY A 111 15.47 -1.03 -21.90
CA GLY A 111 15.71 -2.22 -21.09
C GLY A 111 14.60 -3.23 -21.37
N GLY A 112 14.91 -4.52 -21.25
CA GLY A 112 13.93 -5.58 -21.42
C GLY A 112 12.71 -5.38 -20.53
N LEU A 113 11.59 -5.98 -20.92
CA LEU A 113 10.45 -6.11 -20.01
C LEU A 113 10.91 -6.98 -18.83
N ILE A 114 10.65 -6.51 -17.62
CA ILE A 114 10.83 -7.24 -16.38
C ILE A 114 9.46 -7.53 -15.78
N ASP A 115 9.29 -8.73 -15.26
CA ASP A 115 8.11 -9.06 -14.47
C ASP A 115 8.34 -8.63 -13.01
N LEU A 116 7.26 -8.22 -12.35
CA LEU A 116 7.27 -7.98 -10.92
C LEU A 116 7.66 -9.27 -10.19
N PRO A 117 8.49 -9.17 -9.14
CA PRO A 117 8.87 -10.35 -8.36
C PRO A 117 7.75 -10.88 -7.44
N TYR A 118 6.57 -10.26 -7.48
CA TYR A 118 5.43 -10.49 -6.58
C TYR A 118 4.23 -11.02 -7.37
N ALA A 119 3.57 -12.09 -6.91
CA ALA A 119 2.35 -12.58 -7.54
C ALA A 119 1.12 -11.89 -6.92
N LEU A 120 0.45 -11.03 -7.70
CA LEU A 120 -0.67 -10.21 -7.23
C LEU A 120 -2.05 -10.86 -7.46
N ASP A 121 -2.07 -12.17 -7.73
CA ASP A 121 -3.27 -12.96 -8.00
C ASP A 121 -3.75 -13.76 -6.78
N GLY A 122 -3.07 -13.64 -5.63
CA GLY A 122 -3.37 -14.40 -4.42
C GLY A 122 -2.71 -15.76 -4.34
N SER A 123 -1.87 -16.13 -5.31
CA SER A 123 -1.06 -17.35 -5.24
C SER A 123 0.16 -17.19 -4.34
N ASP A 124 0.61 -15.96 -4.12
CA ASP A 124 1.69 -15.61 -3.19
C ASP A 124 1.15 -15.61 -1.74
N PRO A 125 1.62 -16.50 -0.85
CA PRO A 125 1.19 -16.54 0.55
C PRO A 125 1.50 -15.25 1.31
N ASP A 126 2.52 -14.51 0.89
CA ASP A 126 2.91 -13.24 1.50
C ASP A 126 2.01 -12.07 1.01
N ILE A 127 1.22 -12.29 -0.06
CA ILE A 127 0.33 -11.30 -0.66
C ILE A 127 -1.09 -11.89 -0.85
N PRO A 128 -1.79 -12.23 0.24
CA PRO A 128 -3.15 -12.76 0.16
C PRO A 128 -4.14 -11.73 -0.40
N LEU A 129 -5.20 -12.22 -1.07
CA LEU A 129 -6.31 -11.37 -1.53
C LEU A 129 -7.18 -10.88 -0.38
N GLN A 130 -7.86 -9.74 -0.56
CA GLN A 130 -8.74 -9.22 0.50
C GLN A 130 -9.87 -10.20 0.86
N SER A 131 -10.40 -10.97 -0.09
CA SER A 131 -11.40 -12.02 0.17
C SER A 131 -10.90 -13.18 1.04
N GLN A 132 -9.58 -13.40 1.09
CA GLN A 132 -8.97 -14.46 1.88
C GLN A 132 -8.67 -14.02 3.31
N LEU A 133 -8.72 -12.71 3.57
CA LEU A 133 -8.38 -12.12 4.87
C LEU A 133 -9.61 -12.04 5.76
N LYS A 134 -9.44 -12.41 7.03
CA LYS A 134 -10.46 -12.30 8.08
C LYS A 134 -10.11 -11.17 9.04
N LEU A 135 -10.16 -9.93 8.54
CA LEU A 135 -9.94 -8.74 9.38
C LEU A 135 -11.27 -8.32 10.02
N LYS A 136 -11.34 -8.26 11.35
CA LYS A 136 -12.53 -7.75 12.06
C LYS A 136 -12.48 -6.23 12.20
N SER A 137 -11.29 -5.65 12.24
CA SER A 137 -11.08 -4.21 12.37
C SER A 137 -11.37 -3.46 11.07
N THR A 138 -12.38 -2.58 11.08
CA THR A 138 -12.64 -1.67 9.94
C THR A 138 -11.45 -0.76 9.65
N HIS A 139 -10.72 -0.32 10.68
CA HIS A 139 -9.52 0.50 10.50
C HIS A 139 -8.42 -0.25 9.75
N ALA A 140 -8.19 -1.52 10.09
CA ALA A 140 -7.23 -2.37 9.39
C ALA A 140 -7.60 -2.56 7.91
N ILE A 141 -8.89 -2.79 7.62
CA ILE A 141 -9.40 -2.92 6.24
C ILE A 141 -9.14 -1.62 5.45
N VAL A 142 -9.43 -0.45 6.03
CA VAL A 142 -9.22 0.84 5.37
C VAL A 142 -7.74 1.11 5.13
N LEU A 143 -6.88 0.86 6.12
CA LEU A 143 -5.44 1.08 6.01
C LEU A 143 -4.81 0.12 4.99
N LEU A 144 -5.19 -1.15 5.00
CA LEU A 144 -4.76 -2.15 4.03
C LEU A 144 -5.21 -1.77 2.61
N GLY A 145 -6.47 -1.36 2.44
CA GLY A 145 -6.99 -0.89 1.17
C GLY A 145 -6.26 0.34 0.64
N ALA A 146 -5.87 1.27 1.53
CA ALA A 146 -5.05 2.42 1.17
C ALA A 146 -3.68 1.98 0.65
N LEU A 147 -3.01 1.03 1.30
CA LEU A 147 -1.73 0.48 0.85
C LEU A 147 -1.84 -0.24 -0.49
N ASP A 148 -2.84 -1.11 -0.65
CA ASP A 148 -3.08 -1.85 -1.90
C ASP A 148 -3.32 -0.87 -3.07
N LYS A 149 -4.05 0.22 -2.83
CA LYS A 149 -4.25 1.32 -3.79
C LYS A 149 -2.92 1.97 -4.19
N VAL A 150 -1.98 2.17 -3.26
CA VAL A 150 -0.66 2.75 -3.57
C VAL A 150 0.20 1.79 -4.40
N VAL A 151 0.16 0.50 -4.10
CA VAL A 151 0.83 -0.54 -4.90
C VAL A 151 0.32 -0.51 -6.35
N VAL A 152 -1.00 -0.47 -6.54
CA VAL A 152 -1.60 -0.33 -7.88
C VAL A 152 -1.20 1.00 -8.53
N ALA A 153 -1.15 2.11 -7.78
CA ALA A 153 -0.73 3.40 -8.32
C ALA A 153 0.72 3.38 -8.84
N TRP A 154 1.63 2.74 -8.10
CA TRP A 154 3.03 2.57 -8.49
C TRP A 154 3.20 1.79 -9.79
N THR A 155 2.50 0.65 -9.93
CA THR A 155 2.59 -0.17 -11.14
C THR A 155 2.01 0.53 -12.38
N ARG A 156 1.09 1.48 -12.17
CA ARG A 156 0.40 2.21 -13.24
C ARG A 156 1.02 3.54 -13.63
N LEU A 157 2.14 3.93 -13.03
CA LEU A 157 2.83 5.17 -13.40
C LEU A 157 3.15 5.19 -14.90
N ASN A 158 3.11 6.38 -15.51
CA ASN A 158 3.49 6.53 -16.91
C ASN A 158 4.98 6.27 -17.11
N SER A 159 5.78 6.51 -16.07
CA SER A 159 7.22 6.21 -16.05
C SER A 159 7.56 4.70 -16.03
N ARG A 160 6.57 3.80 -16.08
CA ARG A 160 6.81 2.33 -16.14
C ARG A 160 7.54 1.88 -17.41
N ASP A 161 7.38 2.64 -18.50
CA ASP A 161 8.03 2.37 -19.79
C ASP A 161 9.45 2.97 -19.85
N ARG A 162 9.82 3.77 -18.84
CA ARG A 162 11.18 4.31 -18.68
C ARG A 162 12.04 3.30 -17.91
N THR A 163 13.34 3.30 -18.16
CA THR A 163 14.26 2.33 -17.56
C THR A 163 14.81 2.73 -16.19
N ARG A 164 15.01 4.04 -15.95
CA ARG A 164 15.88 4.51 -14.84
C ARG A 164 15.21 5.39 -13.78
N PHE A 165 14.06 5.99 -14.06
CA PHE A 165 13.49 6.99 -13.14
C PHE A 165 11.99 7.15 -13.31
N ILE A 166 11.36 7.75 -12.29
CA ILE A 166 10.01 8.29 -12.39
C ILE A 166 10.03 9.80 -12.56
N THR A 167 9.06 10.33 -13.29
CA THR A 167 8.88 11.77 -13.45
C THR A 167 8.47 12.42 -12.13
N ARG A 168 8.72 13.73 -12.00
CA ARG A 168 8.28 14.52 -10.84
C ARG A 168 6.76 14.43 -10.62
N TYR A 169 5.96 14.48 -11.68
CA TYR A 169 4.49 14.39 -11.57
C TYR A 169 4.02 13.04 -11.08
N ASP A 170 4.58 11.95 -11.63
CA ASP A 170 4.29 10.59 -11.16
C ASP A 170 4.70 10.45 -9.68
N SER A 171 5.85 11.00 -9.30
CA SER A 171 6.31 11.02 -7.92
C SER A 171 5.37 11.79 -6.98
N MET A 172 4.88 12.96 -7.39
CA MET A 172 3.93 13.75 -6.60
C MET A 172 2.57 13.05 -6.45
N ARG A 173 2.13 12.31 -7.47
CA ARG A 173 0.93 11.48 -7.37
C ARG A 173 1.08 10.41 -6.28
N ILE A 174 2.22 9.72 -6.23
CA ILE A 174 2.52 8.76 -5.17
C ILE A 174 2.60 9.45 -3.80
N TYR A 175 3.20 10.63 -3.73
CA TYR A 175 3.27 11.38 -2.47
C TYR A 175 1.87 11.68 -1.90
N GLY A 176 0.90 12.03 -2.74
CA GLY A 176 -0.50 12.21 -2.32
C GLY A 176 -1.09 10.96 -1.65
N HIS A 177 -0.77 9.78 -2.19
CA HIS A 177 -1.18 8.50 -1.57
C HIS A 177 -0.46 8.23 -0.23
N TYR A 178 0.81 8.62 -0.08
CA TYR A 178 1.49 8.54 1.22
C TYR A 178 0.90 9.50 2.25
N GLN A 179 0.41 10.68 1.85
CA GLN A 179 -0.30 11.59 2.75
C GLN A 179 -1.64 11.01 3.21
N GLU A 180 -2.36 10.29 2.33
CA GLU A 180 -3.58 9.56 2.69
C GLU A 180 -3.29 8.50 3.78
N ILE A 181 -2.26 7.67 3.59
CA ILE A 181 -1.82 6.69 4.60
C ILE A 181 -1.42 7.38 5.91
N LEU A 182 -0.64 8.46 5.84
CA LEU A 182 -0.24 9.24 7.01
C LEU A 182 -1.46 9.78 7.79
N GLY A 183 -2.49 10.23 7.07
CA GLY A 183 -3.76 10.63 7.65
C GLY A 183 -4.42 9.51 8.45
N TYR A 184 -4.53 8.32 7.86
CA TYR A 184 -5.09 7.14 8.55
C TYR A 184 -4.25 6.69 9.74
N LEU A 185 -2.91 6.67 9.63
CA LEU A 185 -2.05 6.31 10.76
C LEU A 185 -2.19 7.27 11.94
N ARG A 186 -2.45 8.56 11.68
CA ARG A 186 -2.69 9.56 12.73
C ARG A 186 -4.11 9.51 13.29
N ALA A 187 -5.09 9.18 12.46
CA ALA A 187 -6.49 9.13 12.86
C ALA A 187 -6.87 7.84 13.60
N PHE A 188 -6.30 6.70 13.22
CA PHE A 188 -6.62 5.39 13.78
C PHE A 188 -5.58 4.88 14.79
N GLY A 189 -4.35 5.39 14.70
CA GLY A 189 -3.25 4.93 15.55
C GLY A 189 -3.16 5.68 16.87
N GLY A 190 -2.53 5.04 17.84
CA GLY A 190 -2.30 5.56 19.18
C GLY A 190 -3.30 5.01 20.18
N ASP A 191 -2.85 4.92 21.44
CA ASP A 191 -3.60 4.25 22.51
C ASP A 191 -5.00 4.85 22.73
N ASP A 192 -5.15 6.17 22.53
CA ASP A 192 -6.42 6.88 22.68
C ASP A 192 -7.48 6.50 21.64
N ASN A 193 -7.05 5.97 20.49
CA ASN A 193 -7.93 5.59 19.38
C ASN A 193 -8.24 4.08 19.36
N ARG A 194 -7.79 3.34 20.38
CA ARG A 194 -8.05 1.92 20.51
C ARG A 194 -9.50 1.69 20.92
N VAL A 195 -10.21 0.92 20.11
CA VAL A 195 -11.58 0.50 20.33
C VAL A 195 -11.60 -1.02 20.37
N ASP A 196 -12.02 -1.59 21.48
CA ASP A 196 -12.22 -3.03 21.56
C ASP A 196 -13.40 -3.41 20.67
N VAL A 197 -13.13 -4.20 19.62
CA VAL A 197 -14.19 -4.79 18.80
C VAL A 197 -14.68 -6.02 19.56
N ALA A 198 -15.99 -6.16 19.70
CA ALA A 198 -16.57 -7.33 20.36
C ALA A 198 -16.04 -8.62 19.70
N GLN A 199 -15.53 -9.56 20.51
CA GLN A 199 -14.96 -10.82 20.02
C GLN A 199 -15.94 -11.64 19.18
N VAL A 200 -17.25 -11.47 19.43
CA VAL A 200 -18.35 -12.05 18.66
C VAL A 200 -19.10 -10.90 18.01
N LEU A 201 -19.06 -10.82 16.68
CA LEU A 201 -19.91 -9.90 15.93
C LEU A 201 -21.35 -10.46 15.91
N ALA A 202 -22.36 -9.60 15.83
CA ALA A 202 -23.76 -10.04 15.70
C ALA A 202 -24.01 -10.90 14.44
N SER A 203 -23.13 -10.82 13.43
CA SER A 203 -23.13 -11.69 12.25
C SER A 203 -22.46 -13.06 12.47
N GLU A 204 -21.70 -13.19 13.56
CA GLU A 204 -21.01 -14.42 14.02
C GLU A 204 -21.77 -15.08 15.18
N GLU A 205 -22.78 -14.42 15.76
CA GLU A 205 -23.73 -15.07 16.66
C GLU A 205 -24.48 -16.15 15.89
N PRO A 206 -24.67 -17.34 16.47
CA PRO A 206 -25.36 -18.40 15.78
C PRO A 206 -26.85 -18.04 15.63
N LEU A 207 -27.22 -17.63 14.42
CA LEU A 207 -28.59 -17.28 14.03
C LEU A 207 -29.38 -18.54 13.72
N GLY A 208 -29.69 -19.33 14.76
CA GLY A 208 -30.47 -20.55 14.63
C GLY A 208 -31.28 -20.87 15.88
N ALA A 209 -32.52 -21.35 15.69
CA ALA A 209 -33.33 -21.89 16.78
C ALA A 209 -32.67 -23.11 17.45
N ASP A 210 -31.70 -23.73 16.77
CA ASP A 210 -30.97 -24.93 17.21
C ASP A 210 -29.62 -24.64 17.88
N ASP A 211 -29.17 -23.38 17.99
CA ASP A 211 -27.83 -23.06 18.51
C ASP A 211 -27.84 -22.28 19.84
N SER A 212 -29.01 -21.84 20.30
CA SER A 212 -29.18 -21.18 21.60
C SER A 212 -30.41 -21.74 22.31
N PRO A 213 -30.26 -22.55 23.38
CA PRO A 213 -31.41 -23.01 24.13
C PRO A 213 -32.08 -21.81 24.82
N ASN A 214 -33.29 -21.46 24.37
CA ASN A 214 -34.03 -20.31 24.90
C ASN A 214 -34.50 -20.53 26.36
N ARG A 215 -34.29 -21.73 26.91
CA ARG A 215 -34.57 -22.08 28.30
C ARG A 215 -33.48 -23.00 28.84
N LYS A 216 -33.16 -22.87 30.14
CA LYS A 216 -32.13 -23.64 30.89
C LYS A 216 -32.21 -25.18 30.80
N ALA A 217 -33.19 -25.76 30.10
CA ALA A 217 -33.43 -27.20 30.02
C ALA A 217 -33.54 -27.74 28.58
N GLU A 218 -33.24 -26.94 27.55
CA GLU A 218 -33.23 -27.41 26.16
C GLU A 218 -31.81 -27.87 25.77
N THR A 219 -31.69 -29.10 25.29
CA THR A 219 -30.46 -29.63 24.68
C THR A 219 -30.59 -29.55 23.17
N THR A 220 -29.64 -28.87 22.53
CA THR A 220 -29.52 -28.76 21.07
C THR A 220 -28.92 -30.06 20.51
N GLY A 221 -29.50 -30.58 19.43
CA GLY A 221 -29.28 -31.94 18.95
C GLY A 221 -27.98 -32.12 18.19
N THR A 222 -27.18 -33.08 18.61
CA THR A 222 -26.02 -33.61 17.88
C THR A 222 -26.46 -34.38 16.64
N ARG A 223 -25.86 -34.06 15.49
CA ARG A 223 -25.75 -34.99 14.36
C ARG A 223 -24.30 -35.12 13.92
#